data_AF-A0A932DXZ8-F1
#
_entry.id   AF-A0A932DXZ8-F1
#
_cell.length_a   1.000
_cell.length_b   1.000
_cell.length_c   1.000
_cell.angle_alpha   90.00
_cell.angle_beta   90.00
_cell.angle_gamma   90.00
#
_symmetry.space_group_name_H-M   'P 1'
#
loop_
_entity.id
_entity.type
_entity.pdbx_description
1 polymer ?
#
loop_
_entity_poly.entity_id
_entity_poly.type
_entity_poly.pdbx_seq_one_letter_code
_entity_poly.pdbx_strand_id
1 'polypeptide(L)'
;MENVKRLKIDFDIEFISNIQLFLMNLLNTHDIVYDIDGNIVNEINASAYCKSLRFTSERKELCHCYSWELSKSAIYYKKVFEDNCPGGLTIQTIPICLDENTVIGAHCVTISNPPRSKFTVYDIASQYKIDAHILWDAVKKSPLIPKPILKIAAEQGVLSTELMSKVMTRVYMLQQSEAAVAKRFHSIEEIVKNKKE
;
A
#
# COMPACT_ATOMS: atom_id res chain seq x y z
N MET A 1 -7.55 -12.78 25.89
CA MET A 1 -6.94 -12.53 24.58
C MET A 1 -5.67 -11.77 24.82
N GLU A 2 -4.52 -12.43 24.69
CA GLU A 2 -3.22 -11.78 24.82
C GLU A 2 -3.12 -10.64 23.81
N ASN A 3 -2.62 -9.49 24.27
CA ASN A 3 -2.18 -8.41 23.40
C ASN A 3 -1.02 -8.95 22.56
N VAL A 4 -1.34 -9.56 21.42
CA VAL A 4 -0.39 -9.72 20.32
C VAL A 4 0.05 -8.29 20.02
N LYS A 5 1.28 -7.93 20.41
CA LYS A 5 1.90 -6.69 19.95
C LYS A 5 1.74 -6.69 18.44
N ARG A 6 0.84 -5.84 17.93
CA ARG A 6 0.61 -5.70 16.50
C ARG A 6 1.91 -5.16 15.93
N LEU A 7 2.63 -6.03 15.21
CA LEU A 7 3.86 -5.67 14.54
C LEU A 7 3.48 -4.69 13.42
N LYS A 8 4.06 -3.50 13.47
CA LYS A 8 3.90 -2.47 12.45
C LYS A 8 5.07 -2.53 11.47
N ILE A 9 4.89 -1.88 10.35
CA ILE A 9 5.96 -1.63 9.38
C ILE A 9 6.82 -0.49 9.95
N ASP A 10 8.05 -0.82 10.36
CA ASP A 10 9.05 0.14 10.88
C ASP A 10 10.36 0.02 10.08
N PHE A 11 10.22 -0.13 8.76
CA PHE A 11 11.32 -0.44 7.86
C PHE A 11 11.67 0.75 6.96
N ASP A 12 12.84 0.66 6.33
CA ASP A 12 13.32 1.64 5.39
C ASP A 12 12.32 1.84 4.23
N ILE A 13 11.76 3.03 4.18
CA ILE A 13 10.82 3.49 3.16
C ILE A 13 11.44 3.35 1.76
N GLU A 14 12.77 3.39 1.65
CA GLU A 14 13.49 3.26 0.37
C GLU A 14 13.18 1.94 -0.35
N PHE A 15 13.11 0.81 0.38
CA PHE A 15 12.80 -0.49 -0.23
C PHE A 15 11.37 -0.56 -0.77
N ILE A 16 10.40 -0.11 0.04
CA ILE A 16 8.99 -0.07 -0.35
C ILE A 16 8.82 0.85 -1.56
N SER A 17 9.47 2.02 -1.52
CA SER A 17 9.45 3.01 -2.61
C SER A 17 9.94 2.41 -3.94
N ASN A 18 11.01 1.62 -3.94
CA ASN A 18 11.52 1.00 -5.17
C ASN A 18 10.53 0.03 -5.82
N ILE A 19 9.80 -0.75 -5.02
CA ILE A 19 8.74 -1.65 -5.53
C ILE A 19 7.58 -0.85 -6.11
N GLN A 20 7.12 0.17 -5.38
CA GLN A 20 6.03 1.02 -5.83
C GLN A 20 6.42 1.79 -7.10
N LEU A 21 7.65 2.32 -7.20
CA LEU A 21 8.15 2.99 -8.40
C LEU A 21 8.20 2.05 -9.60
N PHE A 22 8.60 0.79 -9.42
CA PHE A 22 8.56 -0.21 -10.48
C PHE A 22 7.14 -0.38 -11.04
N LEU A 23 6.14 -0.56 -10.17
CA LEU A 23 4.74 -0.68 -10.58
C LEU A 23 4.21 0.61 -11.21
N MET A 24 4.53 1.78 -10.63
CA MET A 24 4.05 3.07 -11.11
C MET A 24 4.68 3.49 -12.44
N ASN A 25 5.90 3.03 -12.76
CA ASN A 25 6.48 3.20 -14.09
C ASN A 25 5.71 2.41 -15.17
N LEU A 26 5.11 1.28 -14.80
CA LEU A 26 4.29 0.47 -15.70
C LEU A 26 2.84 1.00 -15.80
N LEU A 27 2.28 1.36 -14.65
CA LEU A 27 0.85 1.63 -14.49
C LEU A 27 0.50 3.12 -14.55
N ASN A 28 1.43 4.02 -14.24
CA ASN A 28 1.16 5.46 -14.09
C ASN A 28 -0.13 5.75 -13.29
N THR A 29 -0.38 4.95 -12.25
CA THR A 29 -1.59 5.01 -11.44
C THR A 29 -1.30 5.55 -10.04
N HIS A 30 -1.77 4.85 -9.01
CA HIS A 30 -1.66 5.21 -7.61
C HIS A 30 -1.42 3.95 -6.79
N ASP A 31 -0.53 4.07 -5.83
CA ASP A 31 -0.02 3.01 -4.99
C ASP A 31 0.17 3.52 -3.56
N ILE A 32 -0.32 2.76 -2.59
CA ILE A 32 -0.27 3.10 -1.17
C ILE A 32 0.01 1.85 -0.34
N VAL A 33 0.90 1.97 0.63
CA VAL A 33 1.19 0.92 1.62
C VAL A 33 0.73 1.40 2.98
N TYR A 34 -0.11 0.60 3.61
CA TYR A 34 -0.63 0.81 4.95
C TYR A 34 0.02 -0.15 5.94
N ASP A 35 0.29 0.34 7.16
CA ASP A 35 0.49 -0.55 8.30
C ASP A 35 -0.83 -1.15 8.79
N ILE A 36 -0.76 -2.10 9.73
CA ILE A 36 -1.93 -2.76 10.30
C ILE A 36 -2.94 -1.82 11.01
N ASP A 37 -2.51 -0.63 11.42
CA ASP A 37 -3.35 0.36 12.09
C ASP A 37 -3.92 1.41 11.12
N GLY A 38 -3.58 1.31 9.83
CA GLY A 38 -4.05 2.21 8.77
C GLY A 38 -3.21 3.47 8.60
N ASN A 39 -2.03 3.53 9.21
CA ASN A 39 -1.08 4.59 8.91
C ASN A 39 -0.48 4.34 7.53
N ILE A 40 -0.36 5.40 6.74
CA ILE A 40 0.35 5.37 5.48
C ILE A 40 1.84 5.24 5.78
N VAL A 41 2.43 4.13 5.36
CA VAL A 41 3.88 3.93 5.38
C VAL A 41 4.53 4.67 4.22
N ASN A 42 3.98 4.47 3.02
CA ASN A 42 4.41 5.19 1.83
C ASN A 42 3.28 5.29 0.80
N GLU A 43 3.34 6.33 -0.04
CA GLU A 43 2.36 6.58 -1.09
C GLU A 43 3.04 7.13 -2.35
N ILE A 44 2.77 6.52 -3.50
CA ILE A 44 3.19 7.04 -4.80
C ILE A 44 1.96 7.28 -5.67
N ASN A 45 1.74 8.54 -6.04
CA ASN A 45 0.66 8.93 -6.94
C ASN A 45 1.25 9.49 -8.24
N ALA A 46 1.27 8.67 -9.29
CA ALA A 46 1.72 9.07 -10.62
C ALA A 46 0.56 9.64 -11.47
N SER A 47 -0.66 9.19 -11.21
CA SER A 47 -1.87 9.51 -11.97
C SER A 47 -2.36 10.96 -11.81
N ALA A 48 -2.41 11.70 -12.93
CA ALA A 48 -3.06 13.00 -13.00
C ALA A 48 -4.56 12.93 -12.63
N TYR A 49 -5.21 11.81 -12.96
CA TYR A 49 -6.62 11.57 -12.65
C TYR A 49 -6.84 11.40 -11.14
N CYS A 50 -6.09 10.53 -10.48
CA CYS A 50 -6.18 10.34 -9.03
C CYS A 50 -5.78 11.60 -8.26
N LYS A 51 -4.78 12.35 -8.75
CA LYS A 51 -4.42 13.66 -8.20
C LYS A 51 -5.59 14.65 -8.26
N SER A 52 -6.30 14.70 -9.39
CA SER A 52 -7.46 15.57 -9.55
C SER A 52 -8.56 15.20 -8.55
N LEU A 53 -8.87 13.90 -8.43
CA LEU A 53 -9.85 13.40 -7.46
C LEU A 53 -9.48 13.69 -6.01
N ARG A 54 -8.19 13.70 -5.65
CA ARG A 54 -7.76 13.86 -4.25
C ARG A 54 -7.48 15.32 -3.86
N PHE A 55 -6.95 16.14 -4.76
CA PHE A 55 -6.48 17.49 -4.40
C PHE A 55 -7.46 18.60 -4.79
N THR A 56 -8.29 18.37 -5.81
CA THR A 56 -9.27 19.36 -6.30
C THR A 56 -10.67 19.14 -5.72
N SER A 57 -10.99 17.91 -5.34
CA SER A 57 -12.29 17.51 -4.76
C SER A 57 -12.60 18.20 -3.43
N GLU A 58 -13.88 18.43 -3.16
CA GLU A 58 -14.36 18.76 -1.81
C GLU A 58 -14.40 17.53 -0.88
N ARG A 59 -14.39 16.33 -1.46
CA ARG A 59 -14.45 15.02 -0.79
C ARG A 59 -13.12 14.28 -0.94
N LYS A 60 -12.04 14.91 -0.48
CA LYS A 60 -10.64 14.44 -0.65
C LYS A 60 -10.38 13.11 0.05
N GLU A 61 -11.11 12.86 1.13
CA GLU A 61 -11.02 11.70 1.99
C GLU A 61 -11.54 10.41 1.34
N LEU A 62 -12.43 10.49 0.35
CA LEU A 62 -13.07 9.30 -0.23
C LEU A 62 -12.08 8.27 -0.76
N CYS A 63 -11.05 8.72 -1.46
CA CYS A 63 -10.03 7.82 -2.01
C CYS A 63 -9.30 7.07 -0.89
N HIS A 64 -8.94 7.78 0.18
CA HIS A 64 -8.23 7.20 1.32
C HIS A 64 -9.13 6.28 2.13
N CYS A 65 -10.36 6.72 2.46
CA CYS A 65 -11.33 5.89 3.17
C CYS A 65 -11.58 4.58 2.42
N TYR A 66 -11.85 4.64 1.11
CA TYR A 66 -12.14 3.43 0.34
C TYR A 66 -10.94 2.48 0.26
N SER A 67 -9.75 3.00 -0.07
CA SER A 67 -8.55 2.16 -0.16
C SER A 67 -8.21 1.52 1.19
N TRP A 68 -8.35 2.25 2.30
CA TRP A 68 -8.18 1.70 3.64
C TRP A 68 -9.23 0.64 4.00
N GLU A 69 -10.51 0.87 3.71
CA GLU A 69 -11.57 -0.13 3.97
C GLU A 69 -11.31 -1.44 3.21
N LEU A 70 -10.87 -1.35 1.96
CA LEU A 70 -10.50 -2.53 1.19
C LEU A 70 -9.24 -3.20 1.78
N SER A 71 -8.22 -2.42 2.15
CA SER A 71 -7.00 -2.94 2.78
C SER A 71 -7.26 -3.64 4.10
N LYS A 72 -8.19 -3.16 4.92
CA LYS A 72 -8.64 -3.89 6.12
C LYS A 72 -9.19 -5.26 5.80
N SER A 73 -9.91 -5.41 4.68
CA SER A 73 -10.41 -6.72 4.23
C SER A 73 -9.26 -7.66 3.88
N ALA A 74 -8.24 -7.18 3.15
CA ALA A 74 -7.05 -7.98 2.86
C ALA A 74 -6.31 -8.39 4.14
N ILE A 75 -6.14 -7.47 5.09
CA ILE A 75 -5.50 -7.75 6.38
C ILE A 75 -6.27 -8.81 7.16
N TYR A 76 -7.59 -8.65 7.28
CA TYR A 76 -8.43 -9.51 8.10
C TYR A 76 -8.52 -10.93 7.52
N TYR A 77 -8.77 -11.06 6.22
CA TYR A 77 -8.95 -12.35 5.57
C TYR A 77 -7.65 -12.96 5.04
N LYS A 78 -6.52 -12.26 5.17
CA LYS A 78 -5.19 -12.69 4.71
C LYS A 78 -5.17 -13.14 3.25
N LYS A 79 -5.90 -12.43 2.39
CA LYS A 79 -6.01 -12.73 0.96
C LYS A 79 -6.09 -11.45 0.14
N VAL A 80 -5.81 -11.59 -1.16
CA VAL A 80 -5.95 -10.49 -2.12
C VAL A 80 -7.43 -10.13 -2.29
N PHE A 81 -7.72 -8.83 -2.34
CA PHE A 81 -9.01 -8.29 -2.74
C PHE A 81 -8.86 -7.37 -3.94
N GLU A 82 -9.87 -7.37 -4.79
CA GLU A 82 -9.97 -6.47 -5.93
C GLU A 82 -11.37 -5.87 -5.95
N ASP A 83 -11.47 -4.57 -6.17
CA ASP A 83 -12.74 -3.87 -6.22
C ASP A 83 -12.64 -2.56 -7.02
N ASN A 84 -13.78 -2.01 -7.44
CA ASN A 84 -13.83 -0.72 -8.11
C ASN A 84 -14.03 0.41 -7.11
N CYS A 85 -13.04 1.31 -7.03
CA CYS A 85 -13.15 2.49 -6.18
C CYS A 85 -14.21 3.47 -6.73
N PRO A 86 -14.68 4.42 -5.90
CA PRO A 86 -15.67 5.42 -6.32
C PRO A 86 -15.19 6.32 -7.47
N GLY A 87 -13.87 6.41 -7.69
CA GLY A 87 -13.27 7.06 -8.86
C GLY A 87 -13.34 6.24 -10.15
N GLY A 88 -14.05 5.11 -10.16
CA GLY A 88 -14.21 4.27 -11.35
C GLY A 88 -12.94 3.52 -11.76
N LEU A 89 -12.03 3.29 -10.82
CA LEU A 89 -10.79 2.54 -11.02
C LEU A 89 -10.84 1.24 -10.23
N THR A 90 -10.44 0.15 -10.84
CA THR A 90 -10.14 -1.11 -10.15
C THR A 90 -8.87 -0.95 -9.32
N ILE A 91 -9.00 -1.22 -8.03
CA ILE A 91 -7.92 -1.29 -7.05
C ILE A 91 -7.75 -2.74 -6.59
N GLN A 92 -6.50 -3.14 -6.40
CA GLN A 92 -6.12 -4.41 -5.83
C GLN A 92 -5.42 -4.15 -4.51
N THR A 93 -5.75 -4.91 -3.48
CA THR A 93 -5.04 -4.85 -2.21
C THR A 93 -4.59 -6.23 -1.77
N ILE A 94 -3.32 -6.30 -1.37
CA ILE A 94 -2.60 -7.52 -1.05
C ILE A 94 -2.09 -7.39 0.40
N PRO A 95 -2.32 -8.39 1.27
CA PRO A 95 -1.80 -8.35 2.63
C PRO A 95 -0.27 -8.51 2.63
N ILE A 96 0.40 -7.81 3.55
CA ILE A 96 1.82 -7.95 3.78
C ILE A 96 2.01 -8.85 5.01
N CYS A 97 2.57 -10.03 4.81
CA CYS A 97 2.63 -11.09 5.82
C CYS A 97 4.07 -11.36 6.25
N LEU A 98 4.33 -11.45 7.56
CA LEU A 98 5.62 -11.96 8.05
C LEU A 98 5.70 -13.50 7.97
N ASP A 99 4.56 -14.16 8.17
CA ASP A 99 4.37 -15.60 8.10
C ASP A 99 2.88 -15.90 7.80
N GLU A 100 2.47 -17.16 7.80
CA GLU A 100 1.09 -17.58 7.52
C GLU A 100 0.06 -16.97 8.50
N ASN A 101 0.50 -16.62 9.71
CA ASN A 101 -0.36 -16.18 10.80
C ASN A 101 -0.31 -14.68 11.06
N THR A 102 0.77 -14.01 10.64
CA THR A 102 1.07 -12.63 11.02
C THR A 102 1.02 -11.68 9.83
N VAL A 103 -0.01 -10.84 9.79
CA VAL A 103 -0.11 -9.71 8.84
C VAL A 103 0.38 -8.44 9.53
N ILE A 104 1.15 -7.62 8.82
CA ILE A 104 1.73 -6.36 9.33
C ILE A 104 1.23 -5.12 8.59
N GLY A 105 0.48 -5.31 7.51
CA GLY A 105 -0.06 -4.22 6.71
C GLY A 105 -0.69 -4.71 5.42
N ALA A 106 -0.93 -3.78 4.50
CA ALA A 106 -1.44 -4.07 3.17
C ALA A 106 -0.82 -3.12 2.14
N HIS A 107 -0.59 -3.66 0.96
CA HIS A 107 -0.24 -2.91 -0.24
C HIS A 107 -1.50 -2.74 -1.07
N CYS A 108 -1.86 -1.52 -1.45
CA CYS A 108 -3.02 -1.21 -2.27
C CYS A 108 -2.59 -0.45 -3.51
N VAL A 109 -2.85 -1.03 -4.68
CA VAL A 109 -2.41 -0.54 -5.98
C VAL A 109 -3.59 -0.44 -6.93
N THR A 110 -3.62 0.63 -7.72
CA THR A 110 -4.62 0.82 -8.76
C THR A 110 -4.19 0.11 -10.05
N ILE A 111 -4.98 -0.85 -10.53
CA ILE A 111 -4.61 -1.77 -11.64
C ILE A 111 -5.50 -1.60 -12.88
N SER A 112 -5.99 -0.39 -13.12
CA SER A 112 -6.88 -0.11 -14.26
C SER A 112 -6.67 1.29 -14.83
N ASN A 113 -7.21 1.51 -16.03
CA ASN A 113 -7.24 2.84 -16.64
C ASN A 113 -8.43 3.66 -16.11
N PRO A 114 -8.30 5.00 -16.04
CA PRO A 114 -9.43 5.88 -15.82
C PRO A 114 -10.55 5.66 -16.85
N PRO A 115 -11.82 5.87 -16.46
CA PRO A 115 -12.95 5.73 -17.37
C PRO A 115 -12.84 6.72 -18.53
N ARG A 116 -13.09 6.23 -19.75
CA ARG A 116 -13.06 7.03 -20.99
C ARG A 116 -14.44 7.44 -21.51
N SER A 117 -15.49 7.02 -20.83
CA SER A 117 -16.85 7.49 -21.11
C SER A 117 -17.04 8.88 -20.49
N LYS A 118 -17.43 9.86 -21.31
CA LYS A 118 -17.71 11.23 -20.84
C LYS A 118 -18.82 11.23 -19.78
N PHE A 119 -19.86 10.41 -19.95
CA PHE A 119 -20.96 10.27 -18.99
C PHE A 119 -20.44 9.78 -17.62
N THR A 120 -19.67 8.69 -17.62
CA THR A 120 -19.09 8.14 -16.38
C THR A 120 -18.19 9.14 -15.67
N VAL A 121 -17.38 9.89 -16.43
CA VAL A 121 -16.51 10.92 -15.84
C VAL A 121 -17.33 12.05 -15.21
N TYR A 122 -18.45 12.43 -15.82
CA TYR A 122 -19.33 13.47 -15.28
C TYR A 122 -20.04 13.00 -14.00
N ASP A 123 -20.47 11.74 -13.96
CA ASP A 123 -21.07 11.13 -12.77
C ASP A 123 -20.07 11.10 -11.60
N ILE A 124 -18.83 10.68 -11.87
CA ILE A 124 -17.76 10.67 -10.86
C ILE A 124 -17.41 12.11 -10.42
N ALA A 125 -17.33 13.05 -11.36
CA ALA A 125 -17.06 14.46 -11.03
C ALA A 125 -18.14 15.02 -10.09
N SER A 126 -19.41 14.70 -10.33
CA SER A 126 -20.52 15.05 -9.44
C SER A 126 -20.37 14.40 -8.05
N GLN A 127 -20.06 13.10 -7.99
CA GLN A 127 -19.84 12.39 -6.73
C GLN A 127 -18.73 13.00 -5.87
N TYR A 128 -17.64 13.43 -6.50
CA TYR A 128 -16.49 14.07 -5.87
C TYR A 128 -16.62 15.61 -5.77
N LYS A 129 -17.69 16.19 -6.30
CA LYS A 129 -17.89 17.65 -6.38
C LYS A 129 -16.70 18.39 -7.01
N ILE A 130 -16.29 17.92 -8.19
CA ILE A 130 -15.25 18.55 -9.02
C ILE A 130 -15.89 19.03 -10.32
N ASP A 131 -15.37 20.10 -10.90
CA ASP A 131 -15.70 20.46 -12.29
C ASP A 131 -15.35 19.30 -13.23
N ALA A 132 -16.37 18.80 -13.93
CA ALA A 132 -16.24 17.67 -14.84
C ALA A 132 -15.24 17.93 -15.98
N HIS A 133 -15.02 19.18 -16.39
CA HIS A 133 -14.01 19.53 -17.40
C HIS A 133 -12.59 19.32 -16.89
N ILE A 134 -12.31 19.69 -15.63
CA ILE A 134 -11.00 19.44 -14.99
C ILE A 134 -10.73 17.94 -14.96
N LEU A 135 -11.71 17.16 -14.50
CA LEU A 135 -11.56 15.71 -14.39
C LEU A 135 -11.42 15.05 -15.77
N TRP A 136 -12.19 15.52 -16.77
CA TRP A 136 -12.11 15.04 -18.14
C TRP A 136 -10.76 15.34 -18.79
N ASP A 137 -10.18 16.51 -18.55
CA ASP A 137 -8.85 16.84 -19.05
C ASP A 137 -7.76 16.01 -18.38
N ALA A 138 -7.93 15.65 -17.10
CA ALA A 138 -7.04 14.72 -16.43
C ALA A 138 -7.11 13.32 -17.06
N VAL A 139 -8.31 12.82 -17.38
CA VAL A 139 -8.50 11.56 -18.11
C VAL A 139 -7.75 11.58 -19.45
N LYS A 140 -7.89 12.65 -20.25
CA LYS A 140 -7.20 12.77 -21.54
C LYS A 140 -5.68 12.71 -21.42
N LYS A 141 -5.12 13.30 -20.36
CA LYS A 141 -3.67 13.34 -20.09
C LYS A 141 -3.12 12.01 -19.55
N SER A 142 -3.96 11.18 -18.95
CA SER A 142 -3.55 9.84 -18.51
C SER A 142 -3.26 8.97 -19.74
N PRO A 143 -2.12 8.25 -19.79
CA PRO A 143 -1.87 7.29 -20.85
C PRO A 143 -2.88 6.13 -20.78
N LEU A 144 -3.21 5.56 -21.93
CA LEU A 144 -4.04 4.36 -21.99
C LEU A 144 -3.12 3.13 -21.97
N ILE A 145 -3.26 2.31 -20.94
CA ILE A 145 -2.48 1.09 -20.79
C ILE A 145 -3.23 -0.07 -21.44
N PRO A 146 -2.60 -0.85 -22.35
CA PRO A 146 -3.25 -2.01 -22.96
C PRO A 146 -3.69 -3.04 -21.92
N LYS A 147 -4.85 -3.68 -22.14
CA LYS A 147 -5.40 -4.70 -21.22
C LYS A 147 -4.42 -5.83 -20.86
N PRO A 148 -3.60 -6.38 -21.79
CA PRO A 148 -2.61 -7.38 -21.44
C PRO A 148 -1.58 -6.87 -20.42
N ILE A 149 -1.18 -5.60 -20.53
CA ILE A 149 -0.24 -4.98 -19.60
C ILE A 149 -0.88 -4.77 -18.22
N LEU A 150 -2.15 -4.36 -18.17
CA LEU A 150 -2.87 -4.27 -16.89
C LEU A 150 -2.96 -5.61 -16.18
N LYS A 151 -3.23 -6.69 -16.91
CA LYS A 151 -3.26 -8.05 -16.34
C LYS A 151 -1.89 -8.44 -15.77
N ILE A 152 -0.83 -8.23 -16.54
CA ILE A 152 0.55 -8.48 -16.08
C ILE A 152 0.84 -7.64 -14.82
N ALA A 153 0.48 -6.37 -14.82
CA ALA A 153 0.74 -5.49 -13.69
C ALA A 153 0.00 -5.92 -12.41
N ALA A 154 -1.24 -6.42 -12.53
CA ALA A 154 -1.98 -6.99 -11.39
C ALA A 154 -1.29 -8.25 -10.84
N GLU A 155 -0.77 -9.11 -11.70
CA GLU A 155 0.03 -10.28 -11.28
C GLU A 155 1.36 -9.83 -10.63
N GLN A 156 2.03 -8.82 -11.20
CA GLN A 156 3.25 -8.24 -10.63
C GLN A 156 3.00 -7.54 -9.28
N GLY A 157 1.83 -6.93 -9.07
CA GLY A 157 1.41 -6.37 -7.78
C GLY A 157 1.42 -7.43 -6.68
N VAL A 158 0.85 -8.60 -6.95
CA VAL A 158 0.87 -9.74 -6.01
C VAL A 158 2.29 -10.23 -5.77
N LEU A 159 3.04 -10.56 -6.82
CA LEU A 159 4.40 -11.13 -6.71
C LEU A 159 5.39 -10.17 -6.01
N SER A 160 5.31 -8.87 -6.32
CA SER A 160 6.15 -7.86 -5.68
C SER A 160 5.79 -7.67 -4.21
N THR A 161 4.50 -7.78 -3.85
CA THR A 161 4.08 -7.75 -2.44
C THR A 161 4.52 -8.98 -1.67
N GLU A 162 4.52 -10.15 -2.30
CA GLU A 162 5.08 -11.37 -1.69
C GLU A 162 6.58 -11.25 -1.47
N LEU A 163 7.31 -10.66 -2.44
CA LEU A 163 8.73 -10.36 -2.28
C LEU A 163 8.95 -9.37 -1.13
N MET A 164 8.16 -8.29 -1.09
CA MET A 164 8.19 -7.31 0.00
C MET A 164 7.98 -7.99 1.36
N SER A 165 6.96 -8.84 1.47
CA SER A 165 6.68 -9.65 2.65
C SER A 165 7.88 -10.48 3.08
N LYS A 166 8.49 -11.23 2.15
CA LYS A 166 9.68 -12.06 2.43
C LYS A 166 10.88 -11.23 2.90
N VAL A 167 11.14 -10.09 2.28
CA VAL A 167 12.22 -9.18 2.69
C VAL A 167 11.95 -8.65 4.10
N MET A 168 10.73 -8.20 4.37
CA MET A 168 10.33 -7.71 5.69
C MET A 168 10.45 -8.78 6.77
N THR A 169 10.08 -10.03 6.47
CA THR A 169 10.32 -11.17 7.36
C THR A 169 11.80 -11.31 7.69
N ARG A 170 12.69 -11.24 6.69
CA ARG A 170 14.13 -11.38 6.91
C ARG A 170 14.68 -10.24 7.77
N VAL A 171 14.31 -9.00 7.47
CA VAL A 171 14.77 -7.84 8.26
C VAL A 171 14.26 -7.94 9.70
N TYR A 172 12.98 -8.28 9.88
CA TYR A 172 12.41 -8.49 11.22
C TYR A 172 13.18 -9.55 12.03
N MET A 173 13.48 -10.70 11.41
CA MET A 173 14.22 -11.77 12.10
C MET A 173 15.65 -11.35 12.45
N LEU A 174 16.31 -10.56 11.61
CA LEU A 174 17.63 -10.01 11.91
C LEU A 174 17.58 -9.05 13.11
N GLN A 175 16.63 -8.12 13.13
CA GLN A 175 16.45 -7.19 14.26
C GLN A 175 16.16 -7.92 15.58
N GLN A 176 15.33 -8.96 15.56
CA GLN A 176 15.07 -9.78 16.74
C GLN A 176 16.32 -10.52 17.23
N SER A 177 17.14 -11.03 16.29
CA SER A 177 18.40 -11.68 16.60
C SER A 177 19.39 -10.70 17.24
N GLU A 178 19.56 -9.51 16.65
CA GLU A 178 20.44 -8.45 17.17
C GLU A 178 20.01 -8.00 18.57
N ALA A 179 18.72 -7.76 18.79
CA ALA A 179 18.18 -7.39 20.10
C ALA A 179 18.41 -8.49 21.15
N ALA A 180 18.25 -9.76 20.77
CA ALA A 180 18.50 -10.89 21.66
C ALA A 180 20.00 -11.01 22.04
N VAL A 181 20.90 -10.77 21.08
CA VAL A 181 22.35 -10.75 21.31
C VAL A 181 22.74 -9.59 22.22
N ALA A 182 22.25 -8.37 21.94
CA ALA A 182 22.51 -7.19 22.78
C ALA A 182 22.04 -7.40 24.23
N LYS A 183 20.84 -7.97 24.41
CA LYS A 183 20.32 -8.30 25.74
C LYS A 183 21.22 -9.30 26.48
N ARG A 184 21.71 -10.34 25.80
CA ARG A 184 22.64 -11.31 26.39
C ARG A 184 23.96 -10.68 26.78
N PHE A 185 24.52 -9.80 25.94
CA PHE A 185 25.74 -9.06 26.26
C PHE A 185 25.56 -8.19 27.51
N HIS A 186 24.48 -7.42 27.61
CA HIS A 186 24.21 -6.61 28.81
C HIS A 186 24.05 -7.45 30.08
N SER A 187 23.35 -8.59 30.00
CA SER A 187 23.25 -9.49 31.15
C SER A 187 24.61 -10.04 31.58
N ILE A 188 25.52 -10.33 30.64
CA ILE A 188 26.89 -10.77 30.97
C ILE A 188 27.68 -9.62 31.62
N GLU A 189 27.57 -8.40 31.11
CA GLU A 189 28.24 -7.23 31.71
C GLU A 189 27.79 -6.97 33.15
N GLU A 190 26.49 -7.09 33.44
CA GLU A 190 25.95 -6.98 34.80
C GLU A 190 26.51 -8.07 35.73
N ILE A 191 26.58 -9.32 35.27
CA ILE A 191 27.17 -10.43 36.05
C ILE A 191 28.65 -10.16 36.35
N VAL A 192 29.41 -9.64 35.37
CA VAL A 192 30.84 -9.33 35.55
C VAL A 192 31.05 -8.16 36.50
N LYS A 193 30.20 -7.11 36.45
CA LYS A 193 30.27 -5.98 37.38
C LYS A 193 29.98 -6.42 38.82
N ASN A 194 28.93 -7.21 39.04
CA ASN A 194 28.53 -7.68 40.37
C ASN A 194 29.50 -8.68 41.01
N LYS A 195 30.45 -9.24 40.25
CA LYS A 195 31.52 -10.11 40.77
C LYS A 195 32.80 -9.37 41.19
N LYS A 196 32.89 -8.06 40.89
CA LYS A 196 34.05 -7.22 41.24
C LYS A 196 33.82 -6.35 42.48
N GLU A 197 32.61 -6.37 43.04
CA GLU A 197 32.25 -5.84 44.36
C GLU A 197 32.29 -6.96 45.42
#